data_AF-A0A285LD75-F1
#
_entry.id   AF-A0A285LD75-F1
#
_cell.length_a   1.000
_cell.length_b   1.000
_cell.length_c   1.000
_cell.angle_alpha   90.00
_cell.angle_beta   90.00
_cell.angle_gamma   90.00
#
_symmetry.space_group_name_H-M   'P 1'
#
loop_
_entity.id
_entity.type
_entity.pdbx_description
1 polymer ?
#
loop_
_entity_poly.entity_id
_entity_poly.type
_entity_poly.pdbx_seq_one_letter_code
_entity_poly.pdbx_strand_id
1 'polypeptide(L)'
;MSQIKVDPSVYYNASKSLSGLTTDIQSAVNEIMTPGLNATLGMGGHYAAVKGWNTSYKKHCEDLVGTISAYAAATQQLADVLNLAGHNWHMANYNANSDKNKGPEPNKPSVTNSHPFGSKGIDPIPDPATLSPSASRLTLWPSGSEILLLSNLTLLHVEVPDGDTDTLNRAATGWRRFHDSTAILEAAGKLNGIEGTFSSVEAPDVAEIRELLGVLKKGANAISVVAAGLASAVTSHHDALVDLRSRIIDASPTAFPDHGVKATRRSTGVDVMPQREASETEIYTAANVYKDIIGTHPLLELLRKATFDGVDSLAVKTRLTEIAALRDDAIVRLDSYSAEPVKCTLNPNWESELAKIDPDVRPWVGAAVKYGNEAGVDPRLVLAIVYNEGGNRSDSFLEREMSHAYDTFIREGGNWLRPNSLGLTNIKEDTFNTLKNQYPSEFAGKEWSDLKSDPDLAIMAASYNLKRIETQWVKEAPDELKQKWTLNEFMAAGYNSEANMDAYIKNGDLGPHVQAYVRMTHTSLDKAGKLIGGMYTCK
;
A
#
# COMPACT_ATOMS: atom_id res chain seq x y z
N MET A 1 39.98 -7.64 5.34
CA MET A 1 38.77 -6.88 5.73
C MET A 1 38.72 -6.80 7.24
N SER A 2 38.49 -5.60 7.80
CA SER A 2 37.95 -5.49 9.16
C SER A 2 36.55 -6.10 9.15
N GLN A 3 36.28 -7.01 10.07
CA GLN A 3 34.97 -7.64 10.24
C GLN A 3 33.93 -6.53 10.49
N ILE A 4 32.97 -6.34 9.57
CA ILE A 4 31.83 -5.44 9.81
C ILE A 4 31.03 -6.08 10.94
N LYS A 5 31.04 -5.42 12.10
CA LYS A 5 30.24 -5.83 13.26
C LYS A 5 29.02 -4.94 13.33
N VAL A 6 27.93 -5.40 12.74
CA VAL A 6 26.61 -4.75 12.85
C VAL A 6 26.01 -5.09 14.20
N ASP A 7 25.50 -4.11 14.94
CA ASP A 7 24.73 -4.34 16.15
C ASP A 7 23.28 -4.71 15.79
N PRO A 8 22.86 -5.99 15.98
CA PRO A 8 21.51 -6.42 15.62
C PRO A 8 20.43 -5.78 16.49
N SER A 9 20.78 -5.28 17.68
CA SER A 9 19.82 -4.67 18.60
C SER A 9 19.18 -3.40 18.03
N VAL A 10 19.88 -2.68 17.14
CA VAL A 10 19.32 -1.51 16.45
C VAL A 10 18.09 -1.89 15.62
N TYR A 11 18.18 -2.99 14.89
CA TYR A 11 17.10 -3.52 14.05
C TYR A 11 15.92 -4.02 14.89
N TYR A 12 16.19 -4.78 15.95
CA TYR A 12 15.14 -5.28 16.85
C TYR A 12 14.41 -4.15 17.58
N ASN A 13 15.14 -3.12 18.03
CA ASN A 13 14.55 -1.96 18.68
C ASN A 13 13.70 -1.15 17.69
N ALA A 14 14.20 -0.93 16.47
CA ALA A 14 13.44 -0.28 15.41
C ALA A 14 12.16 -1.05 15.07
N SER A 15 12.25 -2.37 14.90
CA SER A 15 11.12 -3.27 14.69
C SER A 15 10.07 -3.11 15.80
N LYS A 16 10.48 -3.22 17.07
CA LYS A 16 9.58 -3.05 18.22
C LYS A 16 8.90 -1.68 18.22
N SER A 17 9.63 -0.61 17.91
CA SER A 17 9.06 0.74 17.84
C SER A 17 8.05 0.90 16.70
N LEU A 18 8.29 0.27 15.54
CA LEU A 18 7.36 0.27 14.41
C LEU A 18 6.07 -0.53 14.72
N SER A 19 6.18 -1.70 15.35
CA SER A 19 4.99 -2.44 15.82
C SER A 19 4.22 -1.64 16.89
N GLY A 20 4.92 -0.88 17.73
CA GLY A 20 4.31 0.07 18.66
C GLY A 20 3.50 1.15 17.93
N LEU A 21 4.04 1.73 16.85
CA LEU A 21 3.31 2.70 16.02
C LEU A 21 2.06 2.10 15.37
N THR A 22 2.11 0.85 14.93
CA THR A 22 0.93 0.12 14.43
C THR A 22 -0.15 0.02 15.51
N THR A 23 0.25 -0.35 16.73
CA THR A 23 -0.68 -0.46 17.87
C THR A 23 -1.28 0.89 18.23
N ASP A 24 -0.45 1.94 18.28
CA ASP A 24 -0.87 3.31 18.60
C ASP A 24 -1.94 3.82 17.62
N ILE A 25 -1.73 3.62 16.31
CA ILE A 25 -2.71 4.06 15.30
C ILE A 25 -4.01 3.23 15.35
N GLN A 26 -3.92 1.92 15.63
CA GLN A 26 -5.10 1.08 15.82
C GLN A 26 -5.95 1.56 17.01
N SER A 27 -5.32 1.85 18.15
CA SER A 27 -6.01 2.39 19.32
C SER A 27 -6.62 3.77 19.03
N ALA A 28 -5.89 4.67 18.36
CA ALA A 28 -6.44 5.98 17.99
C ALA A 28 -7.67 5.87 17.08
N VAL A 29 -7.66 4.93 16.14
CA VAL A 29 -8.83 4.65 15.29
C VAL A 29 -9.99 4.10 16.12
N ASN A 30 -9.76 3.01 16.87
CA ASN A 30 -10.81 2.27 17.56
C ASN A 30 -11.42 3.02 18.75
N GLU A 31 -10.60 3.79 19.46
CA GLU A 31 -10.98 4.42 20.73
C GLU A 31 -11.34 5.90 20.58
N ILE A 32 -10.88 6.56 19.50
CA ILE A 32 -11.08 8.01 19.29
C ILE A 32 -11.84 8.30 18.00
N MET A 33 -11.32 7.90 16.84
CA MET A 33 -11.91 8.24 15.55
C MET A 33 -13.29 7.62 15.38
N THR A 34 -13.38 6.29 15.47
CA THR A 34 -14.64 5.56 15.22
C THR A 34 -15.74 5.99 16.21
N PRO A 35 -15.52 6.03 17.54
CA PRO A 35 -16.54 6.50 18.48
C PRO A 35 -16.88 7.99 18.32
N GLY A 36 -15.92 8.81 17.86
CA GLY A 36 -16.13 10.23 17.62
C GLY A 36 -17.00 10.51 16.39
N LEU A 37 -16.98 9.61 15.40
CA LEU A 37 -17.62 9.81 14.10
C LEU A 37 -18.85 8.92 13.85
N ASN A 38 -19.10 7.89 14.66
CA ASN A 38 -20.17 6.91 14.41
C ASN A 38 -21.59 7.49 14.33
N ALA A 39 -21.86 8.59 15.03
CA ALA A 39 -23.16 9.24 15.10
C ALA A 39 -23.18 10.55 14.29
N THR A 40 -22.63 10.52 13.07
CA THR A 40 -22.51 11.70 12.19
C THR A 40 -23.33 11.65 10.91
N LEU A 41 -24.18 10.63 10.77
CA LEU A 41 -25.04 10.44 9.60
C LEU A 41 -25.91 11.69 9.34
N GLY A 42 -25.91 12.16 8.10
CA GLY A 42 -26.78 13.26 7.68
C GLY A 42 -26.36 14.65 8.16
N MET A 43 -25.19 14.81 8.77
CA MET A 43 -24.74 16.08 9.36
C MET A 43 -24.79 17.26 8.39
N GLY A 44 -24.49 17.04 7.11
CA GLY A 44 -24.46 18.07 6.09
C GLY A 44 -25.85 18.42 5.53
N GLY A 45 -26.86 17.58 5.76
CA GLY A 45 -28.22 17.78 5.26
C GLY A 45 -28.38 17.51 3.76
N HIS A 46 -29.45 18.08 3.18
CA HIS A 46 -29.86 17.94 1.79
C HIS A 46 -30.34 19.28 1.22
N TYR A 47 -29.40 20.01 0.61
CA TYR A 47 -29.69 21.22 -0.15
C TYR A 47 -28.63 21.45 -1.25
N ALA A 48 -28.96 22.21 -2.28
CA ALA A 48 -28.16 22.32 -3.51
C ALA A 48 -26.72 22.75 -3.25
N ALA A 49 -26.51 23.74 -2.38
CA ALA A 49 -25.17 24.27 -2.08
C ALA A 49 -24.26 23.26 -1.35
N VAL A 50 -24.81 22.31 -0.57
CA VAL A 50 -24.01 21.34 0.19
C VAL A 50 -23.68 20.08 -0.59
N LYS A 51 -24.33 19.79 -1.73
CA LYS A 51 -24.12 18.54 -2.49
C LYS A 51 -22.66 18.29 -2.86
N GLY A 52 -21.97 19.32 -3.34
CA GLY A 52 -20.54 19.25 -3.65
C GLY A 52 -19.70 18.99 -2.40
N TRP A 53 -19.96 19.76 -1.33
CA TRP A 53 -19.28 19.59 -0.04
C TRP A 53 -19.47 18.19 0.57
N ASN A 54 -20.69 17.65 0.58
CA ASN A 54 -20.99 16.30 1.08
C ASN A 54 -20.24 15.23 0.28
N THR A 55 -20.20 15.39 -1.05
CA THR A 55 -19.48 14.48 -1.95
C THR A 55 -17.98 14.50 -1.67
N SER A 56 -17.38 15.70 -1.59
CA SER A 56 -15.96 15.86 -1.28
C SER A 56 -15.62 15.35 0.12
N TYR A 57 -16.40 15.70 1.15
CA TYR A 57 -16.19 15.22 2.52
C TYR A 57 -16.17 13.69 2.58
N LYS A 58 -17.17 13.03 1.98
CA LYS A 58 -17.25 11.57 1.93
C LYS A 58 -16.02 10.97 1.25
N LYS A 59 -15.65 11.48 0.09
CA LYS A 59 -14.47 11.01 -0.66
C LYS A 59 -13.18 11.18 0.14
N HIS A 60 -12.98 12.32 0.78
CA HIS A 60 -11.79 12.57 1.60
C HIS A 60 -11.74 11.70 2.85
N CYS A 61 -12.89 11.39 3.46
CA CYS A 61 -12.96 10.42 4.56
C CYS A 61 -12.55 9.01 4.10
N GLU A 62 -13.05 8.56 2.96
CA GLU A 62 -12.69 7.26 2.36
C GLU A 62 -11.18 7.19 2.03
N ASP A 63 -10.63 8.26 1.46
CA ASP A 63 -9.20 8.34 1.11
C ASP A 63 -8.31 8.37 2.36
N LEU A 64 -8.71 9.12 3.40
CA LEU A 64 -7.99 9.15 4.68
C LEU A 64 -8.04 7.78 5.37
N VAL A 65 -9.22 7.15 5.46
CA VAL A 65 -9.37 5.80 6.03
C VAL A 65 -8.50 4.79 5.30
N GLY A 66 -8.49 4.82 3.96
CA GLY A 66 -7.61 3.98 3.15
C GLY A 66 -6.12 4.25 3.39
N THR A 67 -5.75 5.50 3.66
CA THR A 67 -4.36 5.89 3.97
C THR A 67 -3.94 5.44 5.36
N ILE A 68 -4.82 5.55 6.36
CA ILE A 68 -4.59 5.04 7.73
C ILE A 68 -4.38 3.52 7.70
N SER A 69 -5.23 2.80 6.96
CA SER A 69 -5.09 1.34 6.79
C SER A 69 -3.76 0.97 6.15
N ALA A 70 -3.37 1.67 5.06
CA ALA A 70 -2.10 1.44 4.39
C ALA A 70 -0.89 1.78 5.28
N TYR A 71 -0.97 2.87 6.06
CA TYR A 71 0.07 3.25 7.01
C TYR A 71 0.27 2.18 8.08
N ALA A 72 -0.80 1.70 8.72
CA ALA A 72 -0.71 0.67 9.75
C ALA A 72 -0.13 -0.65 9.19
N ALA A 73 -0.54 -1.04 7.98
CA ALA A 73 0.00 -2.23 7.33
C ALA A 73 1.49 -2.05 6.97
N ALA A 74 1.87 -0.87 6.49
CA ALA A 74 3.25 -0.55 6.14
C ALA A 74 4.18 -0.50 7.37
N THR A 75 3.74 0.10 8.48
CA THR A 75 4.52 0.11 9.73
C THR A 75 4.72 -1.30 10.27
N GLN A 76 3.68 -2.14 10.23
CA GLN A 76 3.79 -3.53 10.67
C GLN A 76 4.69 -4.36 9.74
N GLN A 77 4.53 -4.23 8.43
CA GLN A 77 5.36 -4.96 7.48
C GLN A 77 6.84 -4.59 7.62
N LEU A 78 7.15 -3.30 7.72
CA LEU A 78 8.53 -2.88 7.94
C LEU A 78 9.06 -3.34 9.32
N ALA A 79 8.21 -3.40 10.34
CA ALA A 79 8.60 -3.97 11.63
C ALA A 79 9.04 -5.43 11.50
N ASP A 80 8.29 -6.25 10.77
CA ASP A 80 8.59 -7.67 10.57
C ASP A 80 9.85 -7.87 9.73
N VAL A 81 10.00 -7.09 8.65
CA VAL A 81 11.21 -7.06 7.81
C VAL A 81 12.45 -6.68 8.63
N LEU A 82 12.37 -5.63 9.46
CA LEU A 82 13.49 -5.23 10.32
C LEU A 82 13.80 -6.28 11.39
N ASN A 83 12.81 -6.99 11.90
CA ASN A 83 13.02 -8.08 12.85
C ASN A 83 13.84 -9.22 12.22
N LEU A 84 13.49 -9.59 10.99
CA LEU A 84 14.21 -10.61 10.21
C LEU A 84 15.61 -10.13 9.79
N ALA A 85 15.76 -8.89 9.36
CA ALA A 85 17.07 -8.31 9.06
C ALA A 85 17.99 -8.32 10.30
N GLY A 86 17.46 -7.94 11.46
CA GLY A 86 18.16 -8.05 12.75
C GLY A 86 18.58 -9.49 13.05
N HIS A 87 17.71 -10.47 12.82
CA HIS A 87 18.07 -11.89 12.97
C HIS A 87 19.22 -12.31 12.08
N ASN A 88 19.27 -11.88 10.82
CA ASN A 88 20.38 -12.24 9.93
C ASN A 88 21.70 -11.65 10.40
N TRP A 89 21.72 -10.37 10.80
CA TRP A 89 22.92 -9.75 11.35
C TRP A 89 23.37 -10.45 12.64
N HIS A 90 22.42 -10.87 13.47
CA HIS A 90 22.71 -11.63 14.69
C HIS A 90 23.29 -13.01 14.37
N MET A 91 22.72 -13.71 13.39
CA MET A 91 23.23 -14.99 12.89
C MET A 91 24.63 -14.86 12.28
N ALA A 92 24.88 -13.82 11.48
CA ALA A 92 26.19 -13.55 10.89
C ALA A 92 27.25 -13.33 11.99
N ASN A 93 26.92 -12.54 13.02
CA ASN A 93 27.79 -12.32 14.17
C ASN A 93 28.05 -13.61 14.96
N TYR A 94 27.02 -14.43 15.17
CA TYR A 94 27.13 -15.72 15.84
C TYR A 94 28.03 -16.68 15.06
N ASN A 95 27.85 -16.78 13.74
CA ASN A 95 28.64 -17.65 12.87
C ASN A 95 30.11 -17.22 12.79
N ALA A 96 30.37 -15.91 12.73
CA ALA A 96 31.71 -15.36 12.70
C ALA A 96 32.46 -15.48 14.05
N ASN A 97 31.75 -15.66 15.16
CA ASN A 97 32.37 -15.89 16.47
C ASN A 97 32.90 -17.33 16.56
N SER A 98 34.22 -17.49 16.69
CA SER A 98 34.89 -18.80 16.82
C SER A 98 34.98 -19.32 18.25
N ASP A 99 34.52 -18.55 19.25
CA ASP A 99 34.49 -18.99 20.64
C ASP A 99 33.55 -20.19 20.82
N LYS A 100 34.06 -21.25 21.45
CA LYS A 100 33.28 -22.46 21.75
C LYS A 100 32.20 -22.22 22.80
N ASN A 101 32.29 -21.13 23.56
CA ASN A 101 31.34 -20.72 24.59
C ASN A 101 30.45 -19.54 24.16
N LYS A 102 30.30 -19.30 22.85
CA LYS A 102 29.56 -18.15 22.28
C LYS A 102 28.05 -18.11 22.53
N GLY A 103 27.51 -19.00 23.36
CA GLY A 103 26.09 -19.09 23.69
C GLY A 103 25.27 -19.85 22.63
N PRO A 104 23.94 -19.86 22.77
CA PRO A 104 23.03 -20.51 21.82
C PRO A 104 22.87 -19.68 20.54
N GLU A 105 22.48 -20.37 19.46
CA GLU A 105 22.12 -19.75 18.19
C GLU A 105 20.90 -18.81 18.34
N PRO A 106 20.89 -17.63 17.69
CA PRO A 106 19.74 -16.74 17.66
C PRO A 106 18.47 -17.39 17.09
N ASN A 107 17.36 -17.29 17.83
CA ASN A 107 16.06 -17.77 17.38
C ASN A 107 15.50 -16.88 16.25
N LYS A 108 15.01 -17.50 15.17
CA LYS A 108 14.36 -16.77 14.08
C LYS A 108 13.04 -16.15 14.56
N PRO A 109 12.82 -14.85 14.36
CA PRO A 109 11.56 -14.21 14.73
C PRO A 109 10.40 -14.64 13.83
N SER A 110 9.18 -14.57 14.37
CA SER A 110 7.94 -14.73 13.63
C SER A 110 7.53 -13.44 12.94
N VAL A 111 6.78 -13.57 11.84
CA VAL A 111 6.18 -12.46 11.09
C VAL A 111 4.68 -12.38 11.35
N THR A 112 4.09 -11.20 11.18
CA THR A 112 2.67 -10.98 11.41
C THR A 112 1.88 -11.21 10.12
N ASN A 113 1.08 -12.28 10.08
CA ASN A 113 0.30 -12.63 8.89
C ASN A 113 -1.08 -11.95 8.80
N SER A 114 -1.47 -11.20 9.82
CA SER A 114 -2.79 -10.55 9.89
C SER A 114 -2.72 -9.07 9.60
N HIS A 115 -3.61 -8.58 8.76
CA HIS A 115 -3.79 -7.14 8.55
C HIS A 115 -4.15 -6.46 9.89
N PRO A 116 -3.59 -5.28 10.22
CA PRO A 116 -3.79 -4.63 11.53
C PRO A 116 -5.28 -4.42 11.88
N PHE A 117 -6.11 -4.02 10.92
CA PHE A 117 -7.56 -3.84 11.16
C PHE A 117 -8.41 -5.10 10.89
N GLY A 118 -7.77 -6.27 10.79
CA GLY A 118 -8.43 -7.52 10.45
C GLY A 118 -9.04 -7.52 9.03
N SER A 119 -9.85 -8.54 8.73
CA SER A 119 -10.48 -8.70 7.42
C SER A 119 -11.63 -7.73 7.14
N LYS A 120 -12.20 -7.13 8.20
CA LYS A 120 -13.29 -6.15 8.09
C LYS A 120 -12.76 -4.73 7.82
N GLY A 121 -11.49 -4.46 8.10
CA GLY A 121 -10.91 -3.13 7.97
C GLY A 121 -11.46 -2.14 8.98
N ILE A 122 -11.36 -0.85 8.64
CA ILE A 122 -11.91 0.26 9.43
C ILE A 122 -13.34 0.50 8.98
N ASP A 123 -14.26 0.69 9.94
CA ASP A 123 -15.65 1.00 9.62
C ASP A 123 -15.75 2.31 8.80
N PRO A 124 -16.59 2.34 7.75
CA PRO A 124 -16.80 3.56 6.97
C PRO A 124 -17.34 4.71 7.82
N ILE A 125 -16.88 5.93 7.53
CA ILE A 125 -17.45 7.13 8.13
C ILE A 125 -18.89 7.31 7.60
N PRO A 126 -19.90 7.60 8.47
CA PRO A 126 -21.28 7.78 8.05
C PRO A 126 -21.44 8.82 6.94
N ASP A 127 -22.44 8.61 6.06
CA ASP A 127 -22.71 9.52 4.95
C ASP A 127 -23.11 10.91 5.49
N PRO A 128 -22.48 12.01 5.04
CA PRO A 128 -22.84 13.35 5.51
C PRO A 128 -24.21 13.82 4.99
N ALA A 129 -24.77 13.19 3.95
CA ALA A 129 -26.03 13.62 3.34
C ALA A 129 -27.26 12.91 3.95
N THR A 130 -28.40 13.60 3.90
CA THR A 130 -29.72 12.98 4.11
C THR A 130 -30.40 12.67 2.77
N LEU A 131 -31.36 11.73 2.79
CA LEU A 131 -32.09 11.31 1.58
C LEU A 131 -33.04 12.39 1.05
N SER A 132 -33.50 13.28 1.92
CA SER A 132 -34.44 14.35 1.59
C SER A 132 -34.24 15.55 2.52
N PRO A 133 -34.67 16.76 2.12
CA PRO A 133 -34.66 17.92 2.98
C PRO A 133 -35.43 17.68 4.28
N SER A 134 -34.91 18.15 5.41
CA SER A 134 -35.61 18.13 6.68
C SER A 134 -36.82 19.07 6.65
N ALA A 135 -37.99 18.59 7.06
CA ALA A 135 -39.15 19.46 7.29
C ALA A 135 -38.87 20.48 8.40
N SER A 136 -38.00 20.14 9.36
CA SER A 136 -37.67 20.98 10.51
C SER A 136 -36.68 22.12 10.24
N ARG A 137 -36.26 22.32 8.98
CA ARG A 137 -35.26 23.34 8.58
C ARG A 137 -35.71 24.77 8.86
N LEU A 138 -37.00 25.05 8.70
CA LEU A 138 -37.65 26.31 9.08
C LEU A 138 -39.13 26.02 9.28
N THR A 139 -39.60 26.15 10.52
CA THR A 139 -40.99 25.86 10.92
C THR A 139 -41.70 27.14 11.31
N LEU A 140 -43.01 27.19 11.05
CA LEU A 140 -43.85 28.37 11.31
C LEU A 140 -45.17 27.94 11.96
N TRP A 141 -45.56 28.63 13.04
CA TRP A 141 -46.89 28.44 13.64
C TRP A 141 -47.95 29.34 13.00
N PRO A 142 -49.18 28.83 12.74
CA PRO A 142 -49.59 27.43 12.82
C PRO A 142 -49.03 26.59 11.65
N SER A 143 -48.98 25.26 11.79
CA SER A 143 -48.32 24.37 10.81
C SER A 143 -48.83 24.50 9.36
N GLY A 144 -50.06 24.97 9.14
CA GLY A 144 -50.55 25.29 7.78
C GLY A 144 -49.81 26.45 7.11
N SER A 145 -49.35 27.43 7.90
CA SER A 145 -48.55 28.56 7.42
C SER A 145 -47.12 28.17 7.04
N GLU A 146 -46.57 27.12 7.65
CA GLU A 146 -45.23 26.59 7.33
C GLU A 146 -45.12 26.13 5.88
N ILE A 147 -46.11 25.35 5.42
CA ILE A 147 -46.14 24.85 4.04
C ILE A 147 -46.16 26.04 3.06
N LEU A 148 -46.96 27.07 3.35
CA LEU A 148 -47.03 28.26 2.51
C LEU A 148 -45.71 29.04 2.49
N LEU A 149 -45.06 29.20 3.65
CA LEU A 149 -43.74 29.85 3.74
C LEU A 149 -42.68 29.12 2.92
N LEU A 150 -42.56 27.80 3.11
CA LEU A 150 -41.58 26.98 2.39
C LEU A 150 -41.87 26.93 0.88
N SER A 151 -43.15 26.95 0.49
CA SER A 151 -43.56 27.02 -0.91
C SER A 151 -43.16 28.35 -1.54
N ASN A 152 -43.39 29.47 -0.84
CA ASN A 152 -42.98 30.79 -1.31
C ASN A 152 -41.45 30.90 -1.43
N LEU A 153 -40.68 30.40 -0.47
CA LEU A 153 -39.21 30.35 -0.58
C LEU A 153 -38.74 29.52 -1.77
N THR A 154 -39.41 28.39 -2.03
CA THR A 154 -39.13 27.55 -3.21
C THR A 154 -39.42 28.29 -4.51
N LEU A 155 -40.54 29.01 -4.61
CA LEU A 155 -40.87 29.87 -5.77
C LEU A 155 -39.88 31.00 -5.96
N LEU A 156 -39.28 31.50 -4.87
CA LEU A 156 -38.22 32.50 -4.88
C LEU A 156 -36.83 31.90 -5.14
N HIS A 157 -36.75 30.62 -5.47
CA HIS A 157 -35.51 29.87 -5.70
C HIS A 157 -34.53 29.87 -4.51
N VAL A 158 -35.08 29.91 -3.29
CA VAL A 158 -34.30 29.80 -2.05
C VAL A 158 -34.58 28.47 -1.38
N GLU A 159 -33.53 27.69 -1.22
CA GLU A 159 -33.53 26.47 -0.43
C GLU A 159 -32.95 26.77 0.95
N VAL A 160 -33.69 26.43 1.99
CA VAL A 160 -33.26 26.62 3.38
C VAL A 160 -32.26 25.52 3.76
N PRO A 161 -31.02 25.86 4.17
CA PRO A 161 -30.07 24.87 4.67
C PRO A 161 -30.59 24.09 5.87
N ASP A 162 -30.47 22.76 5.80
CA ASP A 162 -31.09 21.82 6.75
C ASP A 162 -30.10 20.88 7.45
N GLY A 163 -28.79 21.15 7.34
CA GLY A 163 -27.75 20.39 8.05
C GLY A 163 -27.94 20.39 9.57
N ASP A 164 -27.39 19.41 10.27
CA ASP A 164 -27.52 19.29 11.72
C ASP A 164 -26.28 19.86 12.41
N THR A 165 -26.43 20.97 13.13
CA THR A 165 -25.30 21.64 13.80
C THR A 165 -24.74 20.82 14.96
N ASP A 166 -25.56 20.06 15.68
CA ASP A 166 -25.04 19.23 16.79
C ASP A 166 -24.19 18.09 16.23
N THR A 167 -24.66 17.52 15.11
CA THR A 167 -23.98 16.43 14.42
C THR A 167 -22.72 16.91 13.68
N LEU A 168 -22.74 18.10 13.06
CA LEU A 168 -21.54 18.75 12.52
C LEU A 168 -20.51 19.02 13.62
N ASN A 169 -20.93 19.59 14.76
CA ASN A 169 -20.03 19.85 15.89
C ASN A 169 -19.41 18.55 16.45
N ARG A 170 -20.20 17.47 16.50
CA ARG A 170 -19.69 16.14 16.85
C ARG A 170 -18.62 15.67 15.88
N ALA A 171 -18.86 15.74 14.58
CA ALA A 171 -17.89 15.35 13.56
C ALA A 171 -16.60 16.18 13.62
N ALA A 172 -16.72 17.51 13.74
CA ALA A 172 -15.59 18.42 13.91
C ALA A 172 -14.75 18.06 15.16
N THR A 173 -15.43 17.77 16.27
CA THR A 173 -14.78 17.35 17.52
C THR A 173 -14.12 15.98 17.38
N GLY A 174 -14.76 15.03 16.69
CA GLY A 174 -14.20 13.69 16.42
C GLY A 174 -12.89 13.77 15.64
N TRP A 175 -12.89 14.50 14.53
CA TRP A 175 -11.66 14.72 13.73
C TRP A 175 -10.57 15.44 14.49
N ARG A 176 -10.93 16.49 15.25
CA ARG A 176 -9.98 17.24 16.09
C ARG A 176 -9.34 16.35 17.15
N ARG A 177 -10.15 15.57 17.88
CA ARG A 177 -9.64 14.63 18.91
C ARG A 177 -8.74 13.55 18.31
N PHE A 178 -9.05 13.06 17.10
CA PHE A 178 -8.19 12.11 16.42
C PHE A 178 -6.84 12.75 16.04
N HIS A 179 -6.88 13.95 15.43
CA HIS A 179 -5.68 14.73 15.12
C HIS A 179 -4.82 15.03 16.36
N ASP A 180 -5.45 15.46 17.46
CA ASP A 180 -4.78 15.84 18.72
C ASP A 180 -4.31 14.63 19.54
N SER A 181 -4.60 13.40 19.10
CA SER A 181 -4.18 12.22 19.84
C SER A 181 -2.66 12.07 19.81
N THR A 182 -2.10 11.59 20.92
CA THR A 182 -0.66 11.31 21.05
C THR A 182 -0.14 10.41 19.93
N ALA A 183 -0.93 9.41 19.54
CA ALA A 183 -0.62 8.51 18.44
C ALA A 183 -0.37 9.25 17.11
N ILE A 184 -1.17 10.27 16.80
CA ILE A 184 -1.05 11.04 15.56
C ILE A 184 0.03 12.11 15.67
N LEU A 185 0.06 12.90 16.76
CA LEU A 185 1.00 14.01 16.92
C LEU A 185 2.46 13.54 17.05
N GLU A 186 2.71 12.40 17.71
CA GLU A 186 4.07 11.93 17.99
C GLU A 186 4.62 10.98 16.92
N ALA A 187 3.79 10.42 16.03
CA ALA A 187 4.21 9.39 15.09
C ALA A 187 5.42 9.79 14.24
N ALA A 188 5.40 11.00 13.65
CA ALA A 188 6.51 11.50 12.84
C ALA A 188 7.80 11.71 13.66
N GLY A 189 7.67 12.13 14.92
CA GLY A 189 8.80 12.28 15.85
C GLY A 189 9.41 10.93 16.23
N LYS A 190 8.56 9.93 16.54
CA LYS A 190 8.98 8.55 16.79
C LYS A 190 9.73 7.96 15.59
N LEU A 191 9.22 8.15 14.37
CA LEU A 191 9.87 7.70 13.13
C LEU A 191 11.24 8.37 12.89
N ASN A 192 11.37 9.67 13.16
CA ASN A 192 12.68 10.33 13.13
C ASN A 192 13.66 9.74 14.15
N GLY A 193 13.16 9.42 15.36
CA GLY A 193 13.95 8.76 16.39
C GLY A 193 14.48 7.40 15.93
N ILE A 194 13.62 6.60 15.29
CA ILE A 194 14.00 5.30 14.70
C ILE A 194 15.03 5.49 13.59
N GLU A 195 14.82 6.42 12.64
CA GLU A 195 15.78 6.68 11.57
C GLU A 195 17.16 7.09 12.14
N GLY A 196 17.16 7.88 13.21
CA GLY A 196 18.38 8.34 13.89
C GLY A 196 19.24 7.21 14.47
N THR A 197 18.65 6.07 14.87
CA THR A 197 19.43 4.94 15.42
C THR A 197 20.28 4.25 14.36
N PHE A 198 19.94 4.39 13.08
CA PHE A 198 20.71 3.84 11.97
C PHE A 198 21.86 4.75 11.51
N SER A 199 22.02 5.95 12.07
CA SER A 199 23.04 6.91 11.64
C SER A 199 24.48 6.43 11.82
N SER A 200 24.73 5.55 12.78
CA SER A 200 26.04 4.96 13.07
C SER A 200 26.17 3.50 12.63
N VAL A 201 25.14 2.95 11.96
CA VAL A 201 25.16 1.57 11.49
C VAL A 201 25.77 1.52 10.09
N GLU A 202 26.91 0.84 9.98
CA GLU A 202 27.56 0.55 8.70
C GLU A 202 27.07 -0.80 8.18
N ALA A 203 25.92 -0.77 7.49
CA ALA A 203 25.36 -1.95 6.85
C ALA A 203 24.72 -1.58 5.51
N PRO A 204 24.79 -2.47 4.50
CA PRO A 204 24.38 -2.17 3.13
C PRO A 204 22.88 -1.92 2.94
N ASP A 205 22.05 -2.43 3.85
CA ASP A 205 20.60 -2.31 3.92
C ASP A 205 20.13 -0.97 4.53
N VAL A 206 21.01 -0.21 5.20
CA VAL A 206 20.64 1.01 5.94
C VAL A 206 20.05 2.10 5.04
N ALA A 207 20.57 2.28 3.82
CA ALA A 207 20.09 3.32 2.92
C ALA A 207 18.60 3.12 2.55
N GLU A 208 18.23 1.88 2.23
CA GLU A 208 16.86 1.50 1.89
C GLU A 208 15.94 1.62 3.12
N ILE A 209 16.37 1.14 4.29
CA ILE A 209 15.60 1.27 5.54
C ILE A 209 15.25 2.74 5.82
N ARG A 210 16.20 3.66 5.64
CA ARG A 210 15.98 5.10 5.85
C ARG A 210 14.99 5.69 4.83
N GLU A 211 15.04 5.24 3.58
CA GLU A 211 14.04 5.65 2.58
C GLU A 211 12.63 5.21 2.99
N LEU A 212 12.47 3.94 3.40
CA LEU A 212 11.19 3.37 3.82
C LEU A 212 10.64 4.10 5.07
N LEU A 213 11.47 4.37 6.07
CA LEU A 213 11.11 5.19 7.23
C LEU A 213 10.68 6.62 6.82
N GLY A 214 11.34 7.21 5.82
CA GLY A 214 10.98 8.50 5.25
C GLY A 214 9.59 8.51 4.61
N VAL A 215 9.18 7.42 3.94
CA VAL A 215 7.83 7.26 3.40
C VAL A 215 6.79 7.13 4.52
N LEU A 216 7.06 6.31 5.54
CA LEU A 216 6.18 6.17 6.70
C LEU A 216 5.95 7.53 7.38
N LYS A 217 7.01 8.34 7.54
CA LYS A 217 6.92 9.68 8.13
C LYS A 217 6.02 10.61 7.32
N LYS A 218 6.12 10.58 5.98
CA LYS A 218 5.21 11.33 5.11
C LYS A 218 3.76 10.86 5.29
N GLY A 219 3.54 9.55 5.44
CA GLY A 219 2.24 8.95 5.76
C GLY A 219 1.64 9.49 7.08
N ALA A 220 2.42 9.47 8.16
CA ALA A 220 2.01 10.00 9.45
C ALA A 220 1.61 11.48 9.39
N ASN A 221 2.43 12.30 8.72
CA ASN A 221 2.13 13.73 8.52
C ASN A 221 0.86 13.94 7.69
N ALA A 222 0.67 13.18 6.60
CA ALA A 222 -0.51 13.27 5.76
C ALA A 222 -1.80 12.98 6.54
N ILE A 223 -1.79 11.91 7.35
CA ILE A 223 -2.93 11.56 8.22
C ILE A 223 -3.25 12.71 9.18
N SER A 224 -2.23 13.27 9.83
CA SER A 224 -2.39 14.38 10.79
C SER A 224 -2.98 15.63 10.14
N VAL A 225 -2.41 16.09 9.03
CA VAL A 225 -2.84 17.32 8.35
C VAL A 225 -4.24 17.17 7.78
N VAL A 226 -4.58 16.03 7.18
CA VAL A 226 -5.92 15.81 6.60
C VAL A 226 -6.99 15.70 7.69
N ALA A 227 -6.69 15.04 8.82
CA ALA A 227 -7.63 15.01 9.95
C ALA A 227 -7.92 16.43 10.48
N ALA A 228 -6.90 17.29 10.57
CA ALA A 228 -7.07 18.70 10.92
C ALA A 228 -7.87 19.48 9.86
N GLY A 229 -7.61 19.24 8.57
CA GLY A 229 -8.34 19.84 7.45
C GLY A 229 -9.83 19.48 7.45
N LEU A 230 -10.15 18.21 7.71
CA LEU A 230 -11.54 17.75 7.88
C LEU A 230 -12.20 18.41 9.10
N ALA A 231 -11.51 18.48 10.25
CA ALA A 231 -12.03 19.16 11.43
C ALA A 231 -12.34 20.64 11.15
N SER A 232 -11.45 21.34 10.44
CA SER A 232 -11.58 22.75 10.06
C SER A 232 -12.75 22.99 9.10
N ALA A 233 -12.88 22.16 8.06
CA ALA A 233 -13.95 22.27 7.08
C ALA A 233 -15.33 22.03 7.72
N VAL A 234 -15.45 21.04 8.60
CA VAL A 234 -16.70 20.76 9.33
C VAL A 234 -17.02 21.86 10.34
N THR A 235 -16.02 22.39 11.05
CA THR A 235 -16.20 23.54 11.97
C THR A 235 -16.71 24.76 11.21
N SER A 236 -16.13 25.05 10.05
CA SER A 236 -16.53 26.19 9.22
C SER A 236 -17.98 26.06 8.74
N HIS A 237 -18.39 24.86 8.33
CA HIS A 237 -19.78 24.59 7.98
C HIS A 237 -20.71 24.78 9.19
N HIS A 238 -20.38 24.19 10.33
CA HIS A 238 -21.12 24.35 11.58
C HIS A 238 -21.34 25.83 11.92
N ASP A 239 -20.26 26.60 12.01
CA ASP A 239 -20.30 27.99 12.48
C ASP A 239 -21.09 28.88 11.50
N ALA A 240 -20.90 28.69 10.20
CA ALA A 240 -21.65 29.42 9.19
C ALA A 240 -23.15 29.06 9.18
N LEU A 241 -23.52 27.81 9.49
CA LEU A 241 -24.92 27.40 9.62
C LEU A 241 -25.56 27.94 10.91
N VAL A 242 -24.82 27.96 12.02
CA VAL A 242 -25.26 28.60 13.26
C VAL A 242 -25.49 30.10 13.05
N ASP A 243 -24.57 30.79 12.36
CA ASP A 243 -24.70 32.23 12.04
C ASP A 243 -25.94 32.49 11.18
N LEU A 244 -26.15 31.70 10.11
CA LEU A 244 -27.33 31.83 9.26
C LEU A 244 -28.62 31.74 10.08
N ARG A 245 -28.71 30.76 10.97
CA ARG A 245 -29.90 30.56 11.81
C ARG A 245 -30.11 31.71 12.79
N SER A 246 -29.05 32.25 13.37
CA SER A 246 -29.12 33.45 14.20
C SER A 246 -29.67 34.64 13.39
N ARG A 247 -29.20 34.84 12.16
CA ARG A 247 -29.71 35.93 11.29
C ARG A 247 -31.19 35.77 10.93
N ILE A 248 -31.67 34.53 10.73
CA ILE A 248 -33.10 34.26 10.52
C ILE A 248 -33.91 34.66 11.76
N ILE A 249 -33.44 34.31 12.95
CA ILE A 249 -34.07 34.68 14.23
C ILE A 249 -34.13 36.20 14.38
N ASP A 250 -33.01 36.88 14.15
CA ASP A 250 -32.92 38.34 14.27
C ASP A 250 -33.79 39.07 13.23
N ALA A 251 -33.97 38.48 12.05
CA ALA A 251 -34.85 39.00 11.01
C ALA A 251 -36.34 38.69 11.25
N SER A 252 -36.67 37.77 12.16
CA SER A 252 -38.06 37.30 12.37
C SER A 252 -39.03 38.41 12.82
N PRO A 253 -38.65 39.39 13.68
CA PRO A 253 -39.50 40.55 13.96
C PRO A 253 -39.76 41.40 12.72
N THR A 254 -38.77 41.61 11.84
CA THR A 254 -38.95 42.35 10.58
C THR A 254 -39.82 41.58 9.59
N ALA A 255 -39.72 40.24 9.58
CA ALA A 255 -40.54 39.38 8.76
C ALA A 255 -42.03 39.43 9.17
N PHE A 256 -42.34 39.71 10.45
CA PHE A 256 -43.71 39.85 10.97
C PHE A 256 -43.83 41.02 11.97
N PRO A 257 -43.80 42.29 11.48
CA PRO A 257 -43.60 43.49 12.31
C PRO A 257 -44.66 43.73 13.39
N ASP A 258 -45.87 43.18 13.22
CA ASP A 258 -47.00 43.43 14.13
C ASP A 258 -47.49 42.17 14.87
N HIS A 259 -46.74 41.06 14.80
CA HIS A 259 -47.23 39.77 15.31
C HIS A 259 -46.62 39.35 16.65
N GLY A 260 -45.63 40.07 17.20
CA GLY A 260 -44.91 39.64 18.40
C GLY A 260 -44.27 38.26 18.18
N VAL A 261 -43.12 38.21 17.54
CA VAL A 261 -42.52 36.92 17.15
C VAL A 261 -41.62 36.38 18.25
N LYS A 262 -41.79 35.09 18.57
CA LYS A 262 -40.76 34.30 19.26
C LYS A 262 -40.08 33.40 18.24
N ALA A 263 -38.78 33.54 18.06
CA ALA A 263 -38.00 32.66 17.20
C ALA A 263 -36.90 31.94 18.01
N THR A 264 -36.71 30.65 17.77
CA THR A 264 -35.74 29.82 18.50
C THR A 264 -34.95 28.91 17.58
N ARG A 265 -33.67 28.75 17.86
CA ARG A 265 -32.77 27.87 17.11
C ARG A 265 -32.92 26.42 17.59
N ARG A 266 -32.96 25.48 16.64
CA ARG A 266 -32.75 24.05 16.85
C ARG A 266 -31.46 23.60 16.16
N SER A 267 -31.02 22.39 16.46
CA SER A 267 -29.89 21.77 15.77
C SER A 267 -30.16 21.51 14.29
N THR A 268 -31.42 21.37 13.89
CA THR A 268 -31.86 21.10 12.51
C THR A 268 -32.52 22.28 11.80
N GLY A 269 -32.70 23.43 12.46
CA GLY A 269 -33.37 24.58 11.83
C GLY A 269 -33.74 25.71 12.78
N VAL A 270 -34.75 26.50 12.40
CA VAL A 270 -35.31 27.59 13.21
C VAL A 270 -36.82 27.39 13.36
N ASP A 271 -37.32 27.55 14.59
CA ASP A 271 -38.75 27.67 14.89
C ASP A 271 -39.13 29.15 14.93
N VAL A 272 -40.16 29.54 14.17
CA VAL A 272 -40.71 30.89 14.17
C VAL A 272 -42.17 30.84 14.63
N MET A 273 -42.49 31.57 15.70
CA MET A 273 -43.80 31.56 16.35
C MET A 273 -44.32 33.00 16.54
N PRO A 274 -45.05 33.54 15.55
CA PRO A 274 -45.82 34.76 15.72
C PRO A 274 -46.95 34.55 16.76
N GLN A 275 -47.28 35.54 17.61
CA GLN A 275 -48.37 35.40 18.60
C GLN A 275 -49.76 35.26 17.97
N ARG A 276 -49.91 35.72 16.72
CA ARG A 276 -51.16 35.66 15.96
C ARG A 276 -50.89 35.12 14.57
N GLU A 277 -51.83 34.37 14.03
CA GLU A 277 -51.75 33.80 12.69
C GLU A 277 -51.52 34.91 11.65
N ALA A 278 -50.58 34.67 10.74
CA ALA A 278 -50.25 35.57 9.65
C ALA A 278 -51.09 35.24 8.41
N SER A 279 -51.56 36.26 7.71
CA SER A 279 -52.22 36.12 6.41
C SER A 279 -51.24 35.62 5.34
N GLU A 280 -51.78 35.12 4.23
CA GLU A 280 -50.95 34.66 3.11
C GLU A 280 -50.02 35.75 2.54
N THR A 281 -50.49 37.01 2.52
CA THR A 281 -49.70 38.16 2.06
C THR A 281 -48.56 38.50 3.02
N GLU A 282 -48.80 38.40 4.33
CA GLU A 282 -47.77 38.57 5.35
C GLU A 282 -46.73 37.44 5.28
N ILE A 283 -47.16 36.19 5.05
CA ILE A 283 -46.26 35.04 4.85
C ILE A 283 -45.40 35.22 3.59
N TYR A 284 -45.97 35.72 2.49
CA TYR A 284 -45.20 36.05 1.29
C TYR A 284 -44.17 37.16 1.54
N THR A 285 -44.54 38.18 2.33
CA THR A 285 -43.64 39.27 2.73
C THR A 285 -42.49 38.72 3.60
N ALA A 286 -42.80 37.89 4.59
CA ALA A 286 -41.81 37.19 5.41
C ALA A 286 -40.87 36.32 4.58
N ALA A 287 -41.38 35.62 3.56
CA ALA A 287 -40.57 34.81 2.64
C ALA A 287 -39.54 35.67 1.89
N ASN A 288 -39.88 36.90 1.47
CA ASN A 288 -38.94 37.81 0.84
C ASN A 288 -37.84 38.28 1.80
N VAL A 289 -38.18 38.57 3.07
CA VAL A 289 -37.18 38.90 4.09
C VAL A 289 -36.20 37.76 4.30
N TYR A 290 -36.69 36.53 4.47
CA TYR A 290 -35.81 35.37 4.66
C TYR A 290 -35.03 35.00 3.40
N LYS A 291 -35.60 35.20 2.21
CA LYS A 291 -34.94 34.99 0.93
C LYS A 291 -33.66 35.81 0.84
N ASP A 292 -33.70 37.08 1.22
CA ASP A 292 -32.51 37.94 1.17
C ASP A 292 -31.45 37.50 2.21
N ILE A 293 -31.87 37.12 3.42
CA ILE A 293 -30.96 36.61 4.46
C ILE A 293 -30.27 35.30 4.03
N ILE A 294 -31.04 34.33 3.53
CA ILE A 294 -30.52 33.02 3.16
C ILE A 294 -29.71 33.11 1.86
N GLY A 295 -30.25 33.77 0.84
CA GLY A 295 -29.67 33.84 -0.50
C GLY A 295 -28.34 34.61 -0.56
N THR A 296 -28.10 35.54 0.36
CA THR A 296 -26.86 36.32 0.43
C THR A 296 -25.86 35.80 1.47
N HIS A 297 -26.21 34.74 2.20
CA HIS A 297 -25.38 34.25 3.30
C HIS A 297 -24.04 33.65 2.79
N PRO A 298 -22.89 33.98 3.42
CA PRO A 298 -21.59 33.41 3.04
C PRO A 298 -21.49 31.88 3.10
N LEU A 299 -22.37 31.22 3.87
CA LEU A 299 -22.47 29.75 3.94
C LEU A 299 -22.60 29.12 2.55
N LEU A 300 -23.40 29.70 1.66
CA LEU A 300 -23.64 29.11 0.34
C LEU A 300 -22.36 29.05 -0.48
N GLU A 301 -21.52 30.09 -0.40
CA GLU A 301 -20.26 30.15 -1.11
C GLU A 301 -19.19 29.25 -0.48
N LEU A 302 -19.14 29.21 0.86
CA LEU A 302 -18.27 28.30 1.60
C LEU A 302 -18.46 26.84 1.14
N LEU A 303 -19.71 26.40 1.03
CA LEU A 303 -20.03 25.02 0.67
C LEU A 303 -19.83 24.70 -0.81
N ARG A 304 -20.03 25.68 -1.69
CA ARG A 304 -19.72 25.51 -3.13
C ARG A 304 -18.22 25.32 -3.38
N LYS A 305 -17.37 26.03 -2.62
CA LYS A 305 -15.91 25.89 -2.74
C LYS A 305 -15.42 24.53 -2.27
N ALA A 306 -16.06 23.96 -1.24
CA ALA A 306 -15.75 22.63 -0.71
C ALA A 306 -14.24 22.40 -0.48
N THR A 307 -13.59 23.33 0.23
CA THR A 307 -12.16 23.28 0.52
C THR A 307 -11.85 22.42 1.74
N PHE A 308 -10.88 21.51 1.59
CA PHE A 308 -10.38 20.64 2.64
C PHE A 308 -8.85 20.67 2.61
N ASP A 309 -8.24 21.23 3.67
CA ASP A 309 -6.80 21.43 3.68
C ASP A 309 -6.04 20.09 3.78
N GLY A 310 -4.91 20.01 3.06
CA GLY A 310 -3.98 18.89 3.16
C GLY A 310 -4.33 17.63 2.39
N VAL A 311 -5.49 17.55 1.74
CA VAL A 311 -5.94 16.33 1.01
C VAL A 311 -4.96 15.87 -0.08
N ASP A 312 -4.20 16.80 -0.67
CA ASP A 312 -3.15 16.48 -1.65
C ASP A 312 -2.03 15.60 -1.08
N SER A 313 -1.83 15.61 0.24
CA SER A 313 -0.81 14.79 0.92
C SER A 313 -1.16 13.29 0.92
N LEU A 314 -2.42 12.91 0.64
CA LEU A 314 -2.85 11.52 0.58
C LEU A 314 -2.28 10.74 -0.61
N ALA A 315 -1.61 11.40 -1.56
CA ALA A 315 -0.88 10.74 -2.64
C ALA A 315 0.18 9.73 -2.14
N VAL A 316 0.64 9.87 -0.88
CA VAL A 316 1.57 8.94 -0.22
C VAL A 316 0.99 7.52 -0.06
N LYS A 317 -0.33 7.35 -0.10
CA LYS A 317 -1.01 6.05 0.07
C LYS A 317 -0.42 4.96 -0.83
N THR A 318 -0.14 5.26 -2.11
CA THR A 318 0.42 4.29 -3.05
C THR A 318 1.75 3.72 -2.55
N ARG A 319 2.65 4.60 -2.08
CA ARG A 319 3.95 4.17 -1.53
C ARG A 319 3.80 3.39 -0.23
N LEU A 320 2.82 3.74 0.62
CA LEU A 320 2.53 2.96 1.83
C LEU A 320 2.03 1.55 1.47
N THR A 321 1.17 1.41 0.46
CA THR A 321 0.70 0.11 -0.02
C THR A 321 1.84 -0.74 -0.57
N GLU A 322 2.81 -0.14 -1.25
CA GLU A 322 4.02 -0.84 -1.71
C GLU A 322 4.85 -1.36 -0.53
N ILE A 323 5.04 -0.56 0.52
CA ILE A 323 5.74 -1.01 1.75
C ILE A 323 4.99 -2.16 2.42
N ALA A 324 3.66 -2.05 2.54
CA ALA A 324 2.82 -3.10 3.11
C ALA A 324 2.85 -4.42 2.30
N ALA A 325 3.27 -4.37 1.04
CA ALA A 325 3.41 -5.52 0.16
C ALA A 325 4.86 -6.04 0.06
N LEU A 326 5.81 -5.45 0.78
CA LEU A 326 7.18 -5.96 0.85
C LEU A 326 7.17 -7.41 1.32
N ARG A 327 8.04 -8.23 0.75
CA ARG A 327 8.30 -9.57 1.28
C ARG A 327 8.95 -9.47 2.64
N ASP A 328 8.67 -10.43 3.51
CA ASP A 328 9.29 -10.53 4.84
C ASP A 328 10.83 -10.60 4.76
N ASP A 329 11.35 -11.16 3.66
CA ASP A 329 12.76 -11.29 3.38
C ASP A 329 13.29 -10.24 2.38
N ALA A 330 12.53 -9.19 2.06
CA ALA A 330 12.92 -8.21 1.04
C ALA A 330 14.26 -7.52 1.32
N ILE A 331 14.57 -7.28 2.60
CA ILE A 331 15.85 -6.68 3.07
C ILE A 331 16.86 -7.77 3.49
N VAL A 332 16.41 -9.01 3.59
CA VAL A 332 17.21 -10.18 3.96
C VAL A 332 17.95 -10.63 2.70
N ARG A 333 19.19 -10.19 2.53
CA ARG A 333 20.07 -10.53 1.39
C ARG A 333 20.46 -12.02 1.39
N LEU A 334 19.49 -12.91 1.17
CA LEU A 334 19.67 -14.35 0.92
C LEU A 334 20.53 -14.60 -0.34
N ASP A 335 20.66 -13.58 -1.17
CA ASP A 335 21.50 -13.51 -2.36
C ASP A 335 22.78 -12.70 -2.12
N SER A 336 23.28 -12.61 -0.89
CA SER A 336 24.61 -12.06 -0.66
C SER A 336 25.68 -13.04 -1.17
N TYR A 337 26.79 -12.52 -1.69
CA TYR A 337 27.93 -13.32 -2.17
C TYR A 337 28.58 -14.22 -1.11
N SER A 338 28.25 -14.02 0.16
CA SER A 338 28.75 -14.78 1.31
C SER A 338 27.67 -15.64 1.98
N ALA A 339 26.45 -15.65 1.46
CA ALA A 339 25.38 -16.49 1.99
C ALA A 339 25.64 -17.96 1.65
N GLU A 340 25.21 -18.86 2.54
CA GLU A 340 25.09 -20.26 2.20
C GLU A 340 24.06 -20.43 1.06
N PRO A 341 24.22 -21.44 0.18
CA PRO A 341 23.27 -21.68 -0.90
C PRO A 341 21.85 -21.86 -0.36
N VAL A 342 20.93 -21.04 -0.87
CA VAL A 342 19.51 -21.08 -0.49
C VAL A 342 18.94 -22.47 -0.82
N LYS A 343 18.36 -23.13 0.18
CA LYS A 343 17.65 -24.40 0.02
C LYS A 343 16.17 -24.24 0.33
N CYS A 344 15.32 -24.70 -0.59
CA CYS A 344 13.88 -24.68 -0.42
C CYS A 344 13.35 -26.07 -0.04
N THR A 345 12.67 -26.17 1.10
CA THR A 345 12.07 -27.41 1.60
C THR A 345 10.55 -27.32 1.59
N LEU A 346 9.88 -28.43 1.25
CA LEU A 346 8.41 -28.49 1.16
C LEU A 346 7.75 -28.19 2.51
N ASN A 347 6.70 -27.37 2.49
CA ASN A 347 5.92 -26.99 3.67
C ASN A 347 4.93 -28.11 4.06
N PRO A 348 4.56 -28.27 5.35
CA PRO A 348 3.58 -29.28 5.78
C PRO A 348 2.16 -29.13 5.21
N ASN A 349 1.79 -27.95 4.70
CA ASN A 349 0.46 -27.61 4.19
C ASN A 349 0.45 -27.31 2.67
N TRP A 350 1.49 -27.74 1.96
CA TRP A 350 1.75 -27.40 0.56
C TRP A 350 0.62 -27.77 -0.40
N GLU A 351 -0.17 -28.83 -0.13
CA GLU A 351 -1.25 -29.26 -1.04
C GLU A 351 -2.32 -28.18 -1.24
N SER A 352 -2.61 -27.43 -0.18
CA SER A 352 -3.60 -26.34 -0.21
C SER A 352 -3.14 -25.15 -1.05
N GLU A 353 -1.82 -24.91 -1.10
CA GLU A 353 -1.21 -23.85 -1.90
C GLU A 353 -1.02 -24.28 -3.36
N LEU A 354 -0.70 -25.56 -3.60
CA LEU A 354 -0.60 -26.15 -4.95
C LEU A 354 -1.90 -25.94 -5.75
N ALA A 355 -3.06 -26.08 -5.10
CA ALA A 355 -4.37 -25.92 -5.74
C ALA A 355 -4.60 -24.51 -6.31
N LYS A 356 -3.88 -23.50 -5.79
CA LYS A 356 -3.99 -22.09 -6.20
C LYS A 356 -3.10 -21.74 -7.41
N ILE A 357 -2.12 -22.60 -7.73
CA ILE A 357 -1.18 -22.39 -8.84
C ILE A 357 -1.80 -22.97 -10.12
N ASP A 358 -1.61 -22.27 -11.25
CA ASP A 358 -2.02 -22.76 -12.57
C ASP A 358 -1.40 -24.15 -12.86
N PRO A 359 -2.20 -25.17 -13.25
CA PRO A 359 -1.71 -26.50 -13.59
C PRO A 359 -0.51 -26.53 -14.55
N ASP A 360 -0.40 -25.59 -15.48
CA ASP A 360 0.70 -25.53 -16.46
C ASP A 360 2.02 -25.02 -15.82
N VAL A 361 1.91 -24.25 -14.74
CA VAL A 361 3.06 -23.65 -14.02
C VAL A 361 3.56 -24.58 -12.91
N ARG A 362 2.69 -25.43 -12.34
CA ARG A 362 3.05 -26.34 -11.22
C ARG A 362 4.31 -27.18 -11.48
N PRO A 363 4.51 -27.79 -12.67
CA PRO A 363 5.72 -28.56 -12.95
C PRO A 363 6.98 -27.71 -12.88
N TRP A 364 6.91 -26.43 -13.30
CA TRP A 364 8.06 -25.52 -13.29
C TRP A 364 8.50 -25.16 -11.88
N VAL A 365 7.53 -24.94 -10.98
CA VAL A 365 7.82 -24.67 -9.55
C VAL A 365 8.55 -25.87 -8.94
N GLY A 366 8.03 -27.08 -9.16
CA GLY A 366 8.65 -28.31 -8.65
C GLY A 366 10.06 -28.55 -9.21
N ALA A 367 10.24 -28.38 -10.52
CA ALA A 367 11.52 -28.54 -11.19
C ALA A 367 12.54 -27.49 -10.73
N ALA A 368 12.13 -26.22 -10.58
CA ALA A 368 13.00 -25.15 -10.10
C ALA A 368 13.52 -25.42 -8.68
N VAL A 369 12.65 -25.89 -7.77
CA VAL A 369 13.06 -26.29 -6.42
C VAL A 369 14.00 -27.49 -6.44
N LYS A 370 13.64 -28.54 -7.18
CA LYS A 370 14.48 -29.75 -7.29
C LYS A 370 15.87 -29.40 -7.78
N TYR A 371 15.98 -28.80 -8.97
CA TYR A 371 17.26 -28.58 -9.62
C TYR A 371 18.04 -27.40 -9.03
N GLY A 372 17.36 -26.38 -8.50
CA GLY A 372 18.02 -25.32 -7.73
C GLY A 372 18.70 -25.87 -6.48
N ASN A 373 18.00 -26.72 -5.71
CA ASN A 373 18.58 -27.38 -4.54
C ASN A 373 19.75 -28.33 -4.90
N GLU A 374 19.61 -29.12 -5.97
CA GLU A 374 20.65 -30.05 -6.44
C GLU A 374 21.90 -29.31 -6.92
N ALA A 375 21.73 -28.23 -7.70
CA ALA A 375 22.82 -27.41 -8.20
C ALA A 375 23.41 -26.47 -7.12
N GLY A 376 22.68 -26.24 -6.03
CA GLY A 376 23.06 -25.31 -4.97
C GLY A 376 22.98 -23.86 -5.42
N VAL A 377 21.89 -23.49 -6.09
CA VAL A 377 21.56 -22.12 -6.52
C VAL A 377 20.14 -21.79 -6.09
N ASP A 378 19.82 -20.51 -5.86
CA ASP A 378 18.52 -20.08 -5.37
C ASP A 378 17.38 -20.56 -6.30
N PRO A 379 16.49 -21.47 -5.84
CA PRO A 379 15.38 -21.95 -6.65
C PRO A 379 14.45 -20.85 -7.17
N ARG A 380 14.37 -19.72 -6.47
CA ARG A 380 13.59 -18.56 -6.90
C ARG A 380 14.21 -17.89 -8.12
N LEU A 381 15.55 -17.82 -8.18
CA LEU A 381 16.26 -17.33 -9.35
C LEU A 381 16.05 -18.28 -10.54
N VAL A 382 16.10 -19.59 -10.33
CA VAL A 382 15.83 -20.57 -11.40
C VAL A 382 14.46 -20.33 -12.03
N LEU A 383 13.41 -20.22 -11.21
CA LEU A 383 12.06 -19.96 -11.69
C LEU A 383 11.93 -18.54 -12.30
N ALA A 384 12.67 -17.55 -11.80
CA ALA A 384 12.71 -16.22 -12.40
C ALA A 384 13.33 -16.24 -13.81
N ILE A 385 14.38 -17.04 -14.05
CA ILE A 385 14.96 -17.24 -15.38
C ILE A 385 13.94 -17.88 -16.33
N VAL A 386 13.14 -18.85 -15.85
CA VAL A 386 12.04 -19.42 -16.63
C VAL A 386 11.09 -18.32 -17.11
N TYR A 387 10.65 -17.43 -16.21
CA TYR A 387 9.77 -16.30 -16.57
C TYR A 387 10.39 -15.30 -17.52
N ASN A 388 11.66 -14.96 -17.30
CA ASN A 388 12.42 -14.03 -18.15
C ASN A 388 12.58 -14.52 -19.59
N GLU A 389 12.84 -15.81 -19.78
CA GLU A 389 13.18 -16.37 -21.10
C GLU A 389 11.95 -16.84 -21.88
N GLY A 390 10.96 -17.43 -21.21
CA GLY A 390 9.78 -18.00 -21.89
C GLY A 390 8.46 -17.98 -21.11
N GLY A 391 8.50 -17.84 -19.78
CA GLY A 391 7.36 -18.10 -18.90
C GLY A 391 6.36 -16.95 -18.72
N ASN A 392 6.67 -15.70 -19.12
CA ASN A 392 5.74 -14.56 -19.02
C ASN A 392 4.47 -14.69 -19.90
N ARG A 393 4.32 -15.79 -20.64
CA ARG A 393 3.30 -15.98 -21.67
C ARG A 393 2.06 -16.76 -21.20
N SER A 394 1.98 -17.06 -19.90
CA SER A 394 0.91 -17.86 -19.28
C SER A 394 -0.17 -17.04 -18.55
N ASP A 395 -0.05 -15.71 -18.49
CA ASP A 395 -0.77 -14.91 -17.49
C ASP A 395 -2.17 -14.42 -17.91
N SER A 396 -2.55 -14.56 -19.18
CA SER A 396 -3.92 -14.32 -19.65
C SER A 396 -4.35 -15.32 -20.72
N PHE A 397 -5.66 -15.54 -20.88
CA PHE A 397 -6.21 -16.44 -21.90
C PHE A 397 -5.77 -16.08 -23.33
N LEU A 398 -5.73 -14.78 -23.65
CA LEU A 398 -5.28 -14.27 -24.94
C LEU A 398 -3.77 -14.47 -25.17
N GLU A 399 -2.95 -14.33 -24.13
CA GLU A 399 -1.52 -14.64 -24.20
C GLU A 399 -1.25 -16.14 -24.27
N ARG A 400 -2.07 -16.98 -23.62
CA ARG A 400 -2.01 -18.46 -23.75
C ARG A 400 -2.34 -18.91 -25.18
N GLU A 401 -3.39 -18.38 -25.81
CA GLU A 401 -3.70 -18.70 -27.22
C GLU A 401 -2.63 -18.19 -28.18
N MET A 402 -2.14 -16.97 -27.99
CA MET A 402 -1.07 -16.40 -28.82
C MET A 402 0.27 -17.11 -28.58
N SER A 403 0.57 -17.56 -27.36
CA SER A 403 1.74 -18.38 -27.05
C SER A 403 1.61 -19.77 -27.64
N HIS A 404 0.42 -20.36 -27.66
CA HIS A 404 0.22 -21.65 -28.32
C HIS A 404 0.40 -21.52 -29.83
N ALA A 405 -0.10 -20.43 -30.44
CA ALA A 405 0.13 -20.13 -31.86
C ALA A 405 1.61 -19.83 -32.16
N TYR A 406 2.32 -19.13 -31.28
CA TYR A 406 3.74 -18.76 -31.43
C TYR A 406 4.69 -19.93 -31.13
N ASP A 407 4.41 -20.76 -30.12
CA ASP A 407 5.12 -22.00 -29.82
C ASP A 407 4.90 -23.04 -30.91
N THR A 408 3.71 -23.12 -31.51
CA THR A 408 3.49 -23.93 -32.73
C THR A 408 4.27 -23.34 -33.90
N PHE A 409 4.29 -22.02 -34.08
CA PHE A 409 5.08 -21.36 -35.14
C PHE A 409 6.60 -21.58 -35.01
N ILE A 410 7.14 -21.62 -33.78
CA ILE A 410 8.57 -21.85 -33.52
C ILE A 410 8.90 -23.36 -33.41
N ARG A 411 8.02 -24.19 -32.83
CA ARG A 411 8.22 -25.66 -32.78
C ARG A 411 8.03 -26.31 -34.14
N GLU A 412 7.13 -25.83 -34.99
CA GLU A 412 6.84 -26.43 -36.30
C GLU A 412 7.47 -25.67 -37.47
N GLY A 413 7.72 -24.36 -37.35
CA GLY A 413 8.21 -23.51 -38.45
C GLY A 413 9.71 -23.61 -38.78
N GLY A 414 10.48 -24.40 -38.04
CA GLY A 414 11.91 -24.55 -38.29
C GLY A 414 12.72 -23.31 -37.89
N ASN A 415 13.93 -23.55 -37.41
CA ASN A 415 14.80 -22.60 -36.72
C ASN A 415 15.43 -21.54 -37.65
N TRP A 416 14.65 -20.68 -38.29
CA TRP A 416 15.17 -19.68 -39.25
C TRP A 416 15.47 -18.30 -38.66
N LEU A 417 15.01 -17.97 -37.45
CA LEU A 417 15.18 -16.63 -36.86
C LEU A 417 16.10 -16.56 -35.63
N ARG A 418 16.41 -17.68 -34.96
CA ARG A 418 17.31 -17.74 -33.79
C ARG A 418 18.08 -19.06 -33.73
N PRO A 419 19.06 -19.28 -34.62
CA PRO A 419 19.58 -20.62 -34.91
C PRO A 419 20.26 -21.36 -33.74
N ASN A 420 20.51 -20.72 -32.58
CA ASN A 420 21.48 -21.25 -31.60
C ASN A 420 20.96 -21.39 -30.16
N SER A 421 19.67 -21.20 -29.85
CA SER A 421 19.12 -21.40 -28.49
C SER A 421 17.75 -22.10 -28.48
N LEU A 422 17.51 -22.97 -27.50
CA LEU A 422 16.34 -23.87 -27.45
C LEU A 422 15.70 -23.96 -26.06
N GLY A 423 14.41 -24.32 -26.06
CA GLY A 423 13.63 -24.69 -24.88
C GLY A 423 13.11 -23.51 -24.05
N LEU A 424 12.37 -23.85 -22.98
CA LEU A 424 11.69 -22.91 -22.07
C LEU A 424 12.61 -21.84 -21.48
N THR A 425 13.90 -22.16 -21.31
CA THR A 425 14.92 -21.32 -20.68
C THR A 425 15.96 -20.81 -21.68
N ASN A 426 15.74 -21.01 -22.99
CA ASN A 426 16.52 -20.41 -24.07
C ASN A 426 18.03 -20.72 -24.02
N ILE A 427 18.40 -21.96 -23.70
CA ILE A 427 19.80 -22.40 -23.55
C ILE A 427 20.46 -22.59 -24.92
N LYS A 428 21.69 -22.09 -25.08
CA LYS A 428 22.49 -22.24 -26.30
C LYS A 428 23.13 -23.63 -26.41
N GLU A 429 23.37 -24.11 -27.63
CA GLU A 429 23.99 -25.42 -27.88
C GLU A 429 25.38 -25.52 -27.26
N ASP A 430 26.23 -24.52 -27.48
CA ASP A 430 27.58 -24.47 -26.88
C ASP A 430 27.53 -24.45 -25.35
N THR A 431 26.57 -23.71 -24.78
CA THR A 431 26.36 -23.69 -23.32
C THR A 431 25.96 -25.08 -22.84
N PHE A 432 25.00 -25.75 -23.50
CA PHE A 432 24.56 -27.09 -23.12
C PHE A 432 25.70 -28.13 -23.21
N ASN A 433 26.49 -28.09 -24.28
CA ASN A 433 27.65 -28.97 -24.44
C ASN A 433 28.70 -28.72 -23.34
N THR A 434 28.89 -27.46 -22.94
CA THR A 434 29.73 -27.11 -21.80
C THR A 434 29.20 -27.72 -20.50
N LEU A 435 27.90 -27.62 -20.24
CA LEU A 435 27.26 -28.24 -19.06
C LEU A 435 27.41 -29.76 -19.09
N LYS A 436 27.22 -30.40 -20.24
CA LYS A 436 27.37 -31.85 -20.42
C LYS A 436 28.79 -32.32 -20.10
N ASN A 437 29.80 -31.52 -20.46
CA ASN A 437 31.19 -31.81 -20.13
C ASN A 437 31.51 -31.58 -18.64
N GLN A 438 30.92 -30.55 -18.02
CA GLN A 438 31.19 -30.18 -16.64
C GLN A 438 30.40 -31.02 -15.61
N TYR A 439 29.21 -31.50 -15.99
CA TYR A 439 28.27 -32.26 -15.17
C TYR A 439 27.84 -33.56 -15.89
N PRO A 440 28.77 -34.47 -16.21
CA PRO A 440 28.50 -35.62 -17.08
C PRO A 440 27.50 -36.62 -16.48
N SER A 441 27.39 -36.72 -15.16
CA SER A 441 26.40 -37.56 -14.48
C SER A 441 24.98 -37.08 -14.69
N GLU A 442 24.78 -35.77 -14.67
CA GLU A 442 23.49 -35.09 -14.73
C GLU A 442 22.95 -35.04 -16.16
N PHE A 443 23.85 -34.89 -17.14
CA PHE A 443 23.51 -34.77 -18.57
C PHE A 443 23.73 -36.06 -19.36
N ALA A 444 23.96 -37.20 -18.68
CA ALA A 444 24.13 -38.49 -19.32
C ALA A 444 22.91 -38.87 -20.19
N GLY A 445 23.17 -39.14 -21.48
CA GLY A 445 22.14 -39.52 -22.45
C GLY A 445 21.17 -38.41 -22.85
N LYS A 446 21.49 -37.13 -22.55
CA LYS A 446 20.68 -35.96 -22.91
C LYS A 446 21.33 -35.17 -24.02
N GLU A 447 20.55 -34.69 -24.96
CA GLU A 447 21.02 -33.88 -26.08
C GLU A 447 20.39 -32.48 -26.07
N TRP A 448 21.10 -31.51 -26.64
CA TRP A 448 20.62 -30.12 -26.68
C TRP A 448 19.25 -29.99 -27.38
N SER A 449 18.99 -30.84 -28.39
CA SER A 449 17.71 -30.89 -29.09
C SER A 449 16.52 -31.26 -28.20
N ASP A 450 16.75 -31.99 -27.10
CA ASP A 450 15.70 -32.49 -26.22
C ASP A 450 15.01 -31.34 -25.45
N LEU A 451 15.74 -30.23 -25.24
CA LEU A 451 15.23 -29.00 -24.61
C LEU A 451 13.96 -28.46 -25.27
N LYS A 452 13.74 -28.76 -26.56
CA LYS A 452 12.57 -28.31 -27.32
C LYS A 452 11.26 -28.89 -26.76
N SER A 453 11.28 -30.13 -26.28
CA SER A 453 10.10 -30.87 -25.84
C SER A 453 10.11 -31.22 -24.36
N ASP A 454 11.24 -31.03 -23.68
CA ASP A 454 11.42 -31.36 -22.28
C ASP A 454 11.68 -30.09 -21.44
N PRO A 455 10.61 -29.47 -20.89
CA PRO A 455 10.76 -28.29 -20.03
C PRO A 455 11.45 -28.62 -18.70
N ASP A 456 11.40 -29.88 -18.23
CA ASP A 456 12.10 -30.30 -17.01
C ASP A 456 13.61 -30.27 -17.24
N LEU A 457 14.07 -30.82 -18.37
CA LEU A 457 15.46 -30.71 -18.81
C LEU A 457 15.89 -29.26 -19.04
N ALA A 458 15.02 -28.40 -19.60
CA ALA A 458 15.33 -26.99 -19.77
C ALA A 458 15.56 -26.25 -18.44
N ILE A 459 14.77 -26.57 -17.41
CA ILE A 459 14.92 -26.00 -16.06
C ILE A 459 16.17 -26.58 -15.36
N MET A 460 16.46 -27.87 -15.53
CA MET A 460 17.70 -28.47 -15.06
C MET A 460 18.91 -27.79 -15.69
N ALA A 461 18.93 -27.62 -17.01
CA ALA A 461 20.00 -26.96 -17.74
C ALA A 461 20.21 -25.51 -17.27
N ALA A 462 19.14 -24.77 -17.01
CA ALA A 462 19.23 -23.43 -16.46
C ALA A 462 19.86 -23.40 -15.07
N SER A 463 19.45 -24.31 -14.17
CA SER A 463 20.00 -24.44 -12.82
C SER A 463 21.52 -24.70 -12.83
N TYR A 464 21.97 -25.64 -13.66
CA TYR A 464 23.40 -25.96 -13.78
C TYR A 464 24.19 -24.88 -14.52
N ASN A 465 23.57 -24.13 -15.44
CA ASN A 465 24.21 -22.96 -16.03
C ASN A 465 24.44 -21.84 -15.01
N LEU A 466 23.45 -21.58 -14.15
CA LEU A 466 23.60 -20.67 -13.02
C LEU A 466 24.72 -21.15 -12.08
N LYS A 467 24.79 -22.47 -11.78
CA LYS A 467 25.90 -23.02 -10.99
C LYS A 467 27.27 -22.83 -11.63
N ARG A 468 27.36 -22.99 -12.94
CA ARG A 468 28.58 -22.72 -13.69
C ARG A 468 28.96 -21.24 -13.60
N ILE A 469 28.01 -20.33 -13.82
CA ILE A 469 28.23 -18.89 -13.71
C ILE A 469 28.75 -18.53 -12.32
N GLU A 470 28.10 -19.07 -11.29
CA GLU A 470 28.52 -18.90 -9.90
C GLU A 470 29.97 -19.36 -9.71
N THR A 471 30.27 -20.60 -10.09
CA THR A 471 31.59 -21.22 -9.89
C THR A 471 32.70 -20.48 -10.63
N GLN A 472 32.42 -20.00 -11.84
CA GLN A 472 33.40 -19.42 -12.75
C GLN A 472 33.72 -17.96 -12.41
N TRP A 473 32.72 -17.14 -12.05
CA TRP A 473 32.89 -15.68 -11.99
C TRP A 473 32.69 -15.07 -10.60
N VAL A 474 31.99 -15.71 -9.66
CA VAL A 474 31.69 -15.11 -8.35
C VAL A 474 32.95 -14.92 -7.49
N LYS A 475 33.92 -15.82 -7.61
CA LYS A 475 35.22 -15.72 -6.91
C LYS A 475 36.06 -14.54 -7.41
N GLU A 476 35.96 -14.22 -8.70
CA GLU A 476 36.70 -13.15 -9.37
C GLU A 476 36.00 -11.78 -9.23
N ALA A 477 34.72 -11.75 -8.81
CA ALA A 477 33.97 -10.50 -8.68
C ALA A 477 34.60 -9.59 -7.60
N PRO A 478 34.91 -8.31 -7.93
CA PRO A 478 35.54 -7.39 -6.99
C PRO A 478 34.53 -6.89 -5.96
N ASP A 479 35.02 -6.38 -4.83
CA ASP A 479 34.19 -5.94 -3.71
C ASP A 479 33.22 -4.82 -4.12
N GLU A 480 33.62 -3.93 -5.03
CA GLU A 480 32.76 -2.86 -5.56
C GLU A 480 31.53 -3.41 -6.29
N LEU A 481 31.70 -4.52 -7.02
CA LEU A 481 30.59 -5.16 -7.73
C LEU A 481 29.65 -5.84 -6.72
N LYS A 482 30.21 -6.56 -5.75
CA LYS A 482 29.47 -7.26 -4.67
C LYS A 482 28.69 -6.31 -3.75
N GLN A 483 29.13 -5.05 -3.65
CA GLN A 483 28.44 -4.01 -2.90
C GLN A 483 27.23 -3.46 -3.66
N LYS A 484 27.34 -3.35 -4.99
CA LYS A 484 26.32 -2.75 -5.85
C LYS A 484 25.22 -3.71 -6.28
N TRP A 485 25.57 -4.97 -6.51
CA TRP A 485 24.69 -5.97 -7.08
C TRP A 485 24.60 -7.18 -6.17
N THR A 486 23.44 -7.81 -6.11
CA THR A 486 23.28 -9.09 -5.41
C THR A 486 23.83 -10.24 -6.24
N LEU A 487 24.06 -11.39 -5.60
CA LEU A 487 24.49 -12.62 -6.27
C LEU A 487 23.48 -13.03 -7.34
N ASN A 488 22.18 -12.93 -7.05
CA ASN A 488 21.13 -13.27 -8.00
C ASN A 488 21.13 -12.33 -9.21
N GLU A 489 21.31 -11.02 -9.01
CA GLU A 489 21.42 -10.05 -10.10
C GLU A 489 22.65 -10.31 -10.98
N PHE A 490 23.79 -10.60 -10.35
CA PHE A 490 25.02 -10.94 -11.05
C PHE A 490 24.90 -12.23 -11.86
N MET A 491 24.30 -13.27 -11.27
CA MET A 491 24.10 -14.55 -11.94
C MET A 491 23.08 -14.42 -13.08
N ALA A 492 22.01 -13.64 -12.90
CA ALA A 492 21.06 -13.32 -13.96
C ALA A 492 21.72 -12.55 -15.11
N ALA A 493 22.61 -11.60 -14.80
CA ALA A 493 23.38 -10.87 -15.80
C ALA A 493 24.31 -11.79 -16.59
N GLY A 494 25.00 -12.72 -15.92
CA GLY A 494 25.82 -13.74 -16.56
C GLY A 494 25.02 -14.71 -17.42
N TYR A 495 23.79 -15.04 -17.00
CA TYR A 495 22.90 -15.89 -17.79
C TYR A 495 22.52 -15.23 -19.13
N ASN A 496 22.16 -13.94 -19.08
CA ASN A 496 21.78 -13.19 -20.29
C ASN A 496 22.97 -12.83 -21.18
N SER A 497 24.13 -12.55 -20.57
CA SER A 497 25.22 -11.83 -21.22
C SER A 497 26.59 -12.42 -20.90
N GLU A 498 26.71 -13.75 -21.00
CA GLU A 498 27.91 -14.51 -20.63
C GLU A 498 29.22 -13.93 -21.21
N ALA A 499 29.22 -13.53 -22.48
CA ALA A 499 30.40 -13.01 -23.17
C ALA A 499 30.95 -11.69 -22.58
N ASN A 500 30.16 -10.99 -21.74
CA ASN A 500 30.54 -9.72 -21.14
C ASN A 500 31.00 -9.86 -19.67
N MET A 501 30.97 -11.07 -19.08
CA MET A 501 31.25 -11.27 -17.65
C MET A 501 32.64 -10.79 -17.24
N ASP A 502 33.67 -11.07 -18.04
CA ASP A 502 35.04 -10.62 -17.76
C ASP A 502 35.15 -9.08 -17.78
N ALA A 503 34.38 -8.43 -18.66
CA ALA A 503 34.32 -6.97 -18.71
C ALA A 503 33.59 -6.40 -17.49
N TYR A 504 32.51 -7.04 -17.02
CA TYR A 504 31.79 -6.61 -15.82
C TYR A 504 32.68 -6.68 -14.57
N ILE A 505 33.40 -7.78 -14.41
CA ILE A 505 34.38 -7.97 -13.32
C ILE A 505 35.46 -6.91 -13.38
N LYS A 506 36.10 -6.74 -14.55
CA LYS A 506 37.18 -5.75 -14.73
C LYS A 506 36.72 -4.32 -14.43
N ASN A 507 35.47 -3.99 -14.74
CA ASN A 507 34.91 -2.65 -14.56
C ASN A 507 34.31 -2.44 -13.15
N GLY A 508 34.13 -3.49 -12.35
CA GLY A 508 33.43 -3.41 -11.07
C GLY A 508 31.95 -3.00 -11.20
N ASP A 509 31.33 -3.27 -12.35
CA ASP A 509 29.93 -2.89 -12.65
C ASP A 509 29.34 -3.76 -13.78
N LEU A 510 28.05 -4.09 -13.69
CA LEU A 510 27.30 -4.82 -14.71
C LEU A 510 27.00 -3.97 -15.96
N GLY A 511 27.15 -2.65 -15.88
CA GLY A 511 27.03 -1.75 -17.02
C GLY A 511 25.60 -1.65 -17.60
N PRO A 512 25.40 -0.76 -18.60
CA PRO A 512 24.05 -0.42 -19.08
C PRO A 512 23.40 -1.53 -19.91
N HIS A 513 24.18 -2.42 -20.53
CA HIS A 513 23.67 -3.45 -21.45
C HIS A 513 22.69 -4.41 -20.76
N VAL A 514 22.97 -4.81 -19.51
CA VAL A 514 22.21 -5.88 -18.86
C VAL A 514 21.12 -5.37 -17.91
N GLN A 515 21.06 -4.05 -17.66
CA GLN A 515 20.14 -3.51 -16.65
C GLN A 515 18.67 -3.76 -16.94
N ALA A 516 18.25 -3.77 -18.21
CA ALA A 516 16.87 -4.10 -18.55
C ALA A 516 16.50 -5.53 -18.14
N TYR A 517 17.45 -6.47 -18.32
CA TYR A 517 17.28 -7.86 -17.92
C TYR A 517 17.31 -8.02 -16.39
N VAL A 518 18.21 -7.30 -15.69
CA VAL A 518 18.25 -7.31 -14.22
C VAL A 518 16.95 -6.76 -13.62
N ARG A 519 16.43 -5.64 -14.15
CA ARG A 519 15.11 -5.09 -13.72
C ARG A 519 13.97 -6.08 -13.96
N MET A 520 13.95 -6.74 -15.11
CA MET A 520 12.96 -7.79 -15.40
C MET A 520 13.09 -8.96 -14.39
N THR A 521 14.32 -9.30 -14.03
CA THR A 521 14.61 -10.35 -13.05
C THR A 521 14.02 -10.02 -11.68
N HIS A 522 13.97 -8.76 -11.24
CA HIS A 522 13.30 -8.38 -9.99
C HIS A 522 11.82 -8.76 -10.01
N THR A 523 11.10 -8.39 -11.08
CA THR A 523 9.68 -8.73 -11.24
C THR A 523 9.46 -10.25 -11.27
N SER A 524 10.33 -10.98 -11.98
CA SER A 524 10.26 -12.43 -12.07
C SER A 524 10.63 -13.13 -10.76
N LEU A 525 11.56 -12.57 -9.97
CA LEU A 525 11.92 -13.06 -8.64
C LEU A 525 10.77 -12.88 -7.66
N ASP A 526 10.01 -11.79 -7.73
CA ASP A 526 8.81 -11.60 -6.91
C ASP A 526 7.74 -12.62 -7.25
N LYS A 527 7.51 -12.85 -8.53
CA LYS A 527 6.56 -13.88 -8.99
C LYS A 527 7.00 -15.27 -8.55
N ALA A 528 8.25 -15.62 -8.77
CA ALA A 528 8.84 -16.89 -8.35
C ALA A 528 8.76 -17.08 -6.83
N GLY A 529 9.05 -16.03 -6.06
CA GLY A 529 8.96 -16.02 -4.60
C GLY A 529 7.54 -16.29 -4.09
N LYS A 530 6.52 -15.72 -4.72
CA LYS A 530 5.10 -15.98 -4.37
C LYS A 530 4.70 -17.42 -4.67
N LEU A 531 5.08 -17.92 -5.84
CA LEU A 531 4.73 -19.28 -6.28
C LEU A 531 5.43 -20.34 -5.42
N ILE A 532 6.71 -20.14 -5.11
CA ILE A 532 7.50 -21.06 -4.28
C ILE A 532 7.11 -20.93 -2.81
N GLY A 533 6.97 -19.71 -2.29
CA GLY A 533 6.76 -19.43 -0.85
C GLY A 533 5.47 -20.01 -0.26
N GLY A 534 4.44 -20.25 -1.07
CA GLY A 534 3.25 -20.98 -0.62
C GLY A 534 3.57 -22.45 -0.31
N MET A 535 4.29 -23.13 -1.21
CA MET A 535 4.53 -24.57 -1.11
C MET A 535 5.83 -24.94 -0.40
N TYR A 536 6.83 -24.06 -0.40
CA TYR A 536 8.17 -24.30 0.10
C TYR A 536 8.67 -23.16 0.98
N THR A 537 9.52 -23.50 1.94
CA THR A 537 10.29 -22.54 2.72
C THR A 537 11.73 -22.54 2.24
N CYS A 538 12.23 -21.39 1.80
CA CYS A 538 13.61 -21.20 1.35
C CYS A 538 14.45 -20.56 2.46
N LYS A 539 15.62 -21.15 2.76
CA LYS A 539 16.54 -20.67 3.80
C LYS A 539 17.98 -20.73 3.35
#